data_AF-A0A950PBU9-F1
#
_entry.id   AF-A0A950PBU9-F1
#
_cell.length_a   1.000
_cell.length_b   1.000
_cell.length_c   1.000
_cell.angle_alpha   90.00
_cell.angle_beta   90.00
_cell.angle_gamma   90.00
#
_symmetry.space_group_name_H-M   'P 1'
#
loop_
_entity.id
_entity.type
_entity.pdbx_description
1 polymer ?
#
loop_
_entity_poly.entity_id
_entity_poly.type
_entity_poly.pdbx_seq_one_letter_code
_entity_poly.pdbx_strand_id
1 'polypeptide(L)'
;KDPNSADAVAEILGDLNKRPVLYRDDTAVFLALHMAQLRLSRGHDKDTISVVQQILWETALRIEDGRMAMAEQDLRRLQQQLQDALAKGAPDEEIERLMSELRQALDRYLQSLAEELQRHPDEATQPVDPSRMITGRDLQRMLDRAREMARSGARDQAREMLSQLQNMLENLRTARPGQMPRGSSEAQQMMRGLQELMQRQQQLLDKSFRAQRQQGQQGQQGQQNRAGQPGQPGRQQDATGDNGEMGDEAGEQEGLRHSLGDLMRRLGEGMGDIPDPFGRAERAMRDATGALQRGQPSDAIGPQTEALDQLQQASRDFAQQLRQRLGKGWGGDDEVGATDRDQRGRVERDPFGRPTSSDGTYDQSDVRIPDENTLQKSRQILDELRRRAGERSRPPIELDYIERLLKRF
;
A
#
# COMPACT_ATOMS: atom_id res chain seq x y z
N LYS A 1 5.22 11.37 44.04
CA LYS A 1 5.67 10.16 44.76
C LYS A 1 7.13 9.98 44.45
N ASP A 2 7.93 9.52 45.41
CA ASP A 2 9.36 9.29 45.19
C ASP A 2 9.54 8.16 44.15
N PRO A 3 10.11 8.44 42.95
CA PRO A 3 10.28 7.45 41.89
C PRO A 3 11.34 6.38 42.22
N ASN A 4 12.03 6.50 43.36
CA ASN A 4 13.01 5.52 43.82
C ASN A 4 12.44 4.49 44.79
N SER A 5 11.17 4.61 45.22
CA SER A 5 10.58 3.62 46.12
C SER A 5 9.94 2.47 45.35
N ALA A 6 10.33 1.24 45.70
CA ALA A 6 9.82 0.02 45.08
C ALA A 6 8.28 -0.10 45.20
N ASP A 7 7.72 0.36 46.32
CA ASP A 7 6.28 0.37 46.56
C ASP A 7 5.54 1.35 45.63
N ALA A 8 6.10 2.54 45.37
CA ALA A 8 5.50 3.48 44.43
C ALA A 8 5.55 2.94 42.99
N VAL A 9 6.63 2.26 42.61
CA VAL A 9 6.75 1.60 41.30
C VAL A 9 5.73 0.46 41.19
N ALA A 10 5.58 -0.38 42.23
CA ALA A 10 4.59 -1.46 42.24
C ALA A 10 3.16 -0.95 42.06
N GLU A 11 2.79 0.16 42.70
CA GLU A 11 1.47 0.77 42.56
C GLU A 11 1.24 1.31 41.13
N ILE A 12 2.24 1.96 40.53
CA ILE A 12 2.19 2.44 39.15
C ILE A 12 2.03 1.27 38.16
N LEU A 13 2.77 0.18 38.35
CA LEU A 13 2.63 -1.02 37.52
C LEU A 13 1.22 -1.62 37.64
N GLY A 14 0.65 -1.64 38.86
CA GLY A 14 -0.72 -2.07 39.08
C GLY A 14 -1.76 -1.20 38.38
N ASP A 15 -1.55 0.12 38.35
CA ASP A 15 -2.44 1.06 37.65
C ASP A 15 -2.32 0.96 36.12
N LEU A 16 -1.12 0.72 35.60
CA LEU A 16 -0.91 0.39 34.19
C LEU A 16 -1.62 -0.90 33.82
N ASN A 17 -1.57 -1.91 34.69
CA ASN A 17 -2.17 -3.22 34.42
C ASN A 17 -3.71 -3.16 34.30
N LYS A 18 -4.36 -2.20 34.98
CA LYS A 18 -5.80 -1.93 34.88
C LYS A 18 -6.22 -1.29 33.53
N ARG A 19 -5.26 -0.89 32.70
CA ARG A 19 -5.49 -0.19 31.42
C ARG A 19 -4.87 -0.95 30.24
N PRO A 20 -5.42 -2.12 29.87
CA PRO A 20 -4.82 -2.99 28.86
C PRO A 20 -4.72 -2.38 27.46
N VAL A 21 -5.59 -1.41 27.17
CA VAL A 21 -5.54 -0.59 25.94
C VAL A 21 -4.19 0.11 25.75
N LEU A 22 -3.48 0.49 26.83
CA LEU A 22 -2.19 1.20 26.73
C LEU A 22 -1.07 0.34 26.14
N TYR A 23 -1.20 -0.99 26.17
CA TYR A 23 -0.25 -1.93 25.59
C TYR A 23 -0.93 -2.89 24.60
N ARG A 24 -1.99 -2.40 23.93
CA ARG A 24 -2.68 -3.10 22.84
C ARG A 24 -3.20 -4.49 23.25
N ASP A 25 -3.66 -4.61 24.50
CA ASP A 25 -4.21 -5.84 25.08
C ASP A 25 -3.26 -7.06 25.02
N ASP A 26 -1.94 -6.81 24.99
CA ASP A 26 -0.95 -7.87 24.97
C ASP A 26 -0.90 -8.61 26.31
N THR A 27 -1.39 -9.86 26.30
CA THR A 27 -1.47 -10.71 27.50
C THR A 27 -0.12 -10.97 28.15
N ALA A 28 0.97 -11.02 27.38
CA ALA A 28 2.29 -11.23 27.96
C ALA A 28 2.81 -9.95 28.62
N VAL A 29 2.49 -8.78 28.08
CA VAL A 29 2.77 -7.49 28.73
C VAL A 29 1.98 -7.39 30.03
N PHE A 30 0.69 -7.75 30.02
CA PHE A 30 -0.13 -7.81 31.23
C PHE A 30 0.49 -8.73 32.31
N LEU A 31 0.87 -9.95 31.93
CA LEU A 31 1.49 -10.92 32.84
C LEU A 31 2.84 -10.41 33.37
N ALA A 32 3.67 -9.82 32.52
CA ALA A 32 4.98 -9.28 32.90
C ALA A 32 4.84 -8.10 33.88
N LEU A 33 3.94 -7.16 33.62
CA LEU A 33 3.63 -6.04 34.52
C LEU A 33 3.07 -6.53 35.85
N HIS A 34 2.18 -7.53 35.82
CA HIS A 34 1.61 -8.13 37.03
C HIS A 34 2.66 -8.86 37.88
N MET A 35 3.56 -9.62 37.25
CA MET A 35 4.65 -10.30 37.96
C MET A 35 5.66 -9.31 38.54
N ALA A 36 6.00 -8.25 37.80
CA ALA A 36 6.86 -7.18 38.28
C ALA A 36 6.23 -6.48 39.50
N GLN A 37 4.93 -6.19 39.46
CA GLN A 37 4.16 -5.64 40.58
C GLN A 37 4.23 -6.56 41.82
N LEU A 38 3.90 -7.86 41.65
CA LEU A 38 3.88 -8.82 42.76
C LEU A 38 5.25 -8.97 43.42
N ARG A 39 6.33 -8.99 42.63
CA ARG A 39 7.70 -9.10 43.14
C ARG A 39 8.11 -7.86 43.93
N LEU A 40 7.86 -6.66 43.38
CA LEU A 40 8.15 -5.40 44.07
C LEU A 40 7.30 -5.20 45.34
N SER A 41 6.08 -5.75 45.39
CA SER A 41 5.24 -5.69 46.61
C SER A 41 5.67 -6.64 47.74
N ARG A 42 6.54 -7.62 47.44
CA ARG A 42 6.95 -8.67 48.38
C ARG A 42 8.43 -8.61 48.76
N GLY A 43 9.29 -8.07 47.89
CA GLY A 43 10.74 -8.01 48.10
C GLY A 43 11.34 -6.72 47.55
N HIS A 44 12.18 -6.09 48.36
CA HIS A 44 12.88 -4.84 48.06
C HIS A 44 14.41 -5.01 48.04
N ASP A 45 14.89 -6.25 48.07
CA ASP A 45 16.30 -6.55 47.99
C ASP A 45 16.85 -6.30 46.57
N LYS A 46 18.17 -6.11 46.50
CA LYS A 46 18.86 -5.73 45.26
C LYS A 46 18.68 -6.78 44.15
N ASP A 47 18.59 -8.05 44.50
CA ASP A 47 18.44 -9.15 43.53
C ASP A 47 17.03 -9.15 42.95
N THR A 48 16.00 -8.96 43.78
CA THR A 48 14.62 -8.78 43.35
C THR A 48 14.48 -7.58 42.42
N ILE A 49 15.09 -6.44 42.78
CA ILE A 49 15.06 -5.22 41.95
C ILE A 49 15.72 -5.48 40.59
N SER A 50 16.88 -6.15 40.56
CA SER A 50 17.58 -6.45 39.30
C SER A 50 16.74 -7.32 38.37
N VAL A 51 16.06 -8.35 38.91
CA VAL A 51 15.19 -9.22 38.12
C VAL A 51 13.97 -8.47 37.60
N VAL A 52 13.38 -7.59 38.42
CA VAL A 52 12.23 -6.77 37.98
C VAL A 52 12.65 -5.77 36.89
N GLN A 53 13.84 -5.16 36.99
CA GLN A 53 14.36 -4.29 35.94
C GLN A 53 14.48 -5.02 34.60
N GLN A 54 14.96 -6.26 34.60
CA GLN A 54 15.05 -7.08 33.38
C GLN A 54 13.66 -7.39 32.79
N ILE A 55 12.67 -7.73 33.63
CA ILE A 55 11.29 -7.97 33.16
C ILE A 55 10.70 -6.70 32.53
N LEU A 56 10.87 -5.55 33.19
CA LEU A 56 10.35 -4.27 32.71
C LEU A 56 11.04 -3.82 31.41
N TRP A 57 12.33 -4.11 31.28
CA TRP A 57 13.12 -3.90 30.07
C TRP A 57 12.56 -4.66 28.85
N GLU A 58 12.40 -5.97 28.98
CA GLU A 58 11.86 -6.82 27.91
C GLU A 58 10.41 -6.43 27.56
N THR A 59 9.65 -6.01 28.57
CA THR A 59 8.28 -5.52 28.41
C THR A 59 8.24 -4.20 27.63
N ALA A 60 9.14 -3.26 27.93
CA ALA A 60 9.24 -1.99 27.22
C ALA A 60 9.56 -2.20 25.73
N LEU A 61 10.54 -3.06 25.41
CA LEU A 61 10.87 -3.42 24.02
C LEU A 61 9.65 -4.01 23.28
N ARG A 62 8.90 -4.88 23.95
CA ARG A 62 7.68 -5.48 23.37
C ARG A 62 6.58 -4.46 23.11
N ILE A 63 6.42 -3.46 23.98
CA ILE A 63 5.43 -2.39 23.82
C ILE A 63 5.86 -1.44 22.69
N GLU A 64 7.15 -1.08 22.64
CA GLU A 64 7.70 -0.07 21.72
C GLU A 64 7.82 -0.60 20.29
N ASP A 65 8.38 -1.80 20.12
CA ASP A 65 8.68 -2.36 18.80
C ASP A 65 7.58 -3.34 18.32
N GLY A 66 6.75 -3.85 19.25
CA GLY A 66 5.71 -4.84 18.96
C GLY A 66 6.27 -6.25 18.79
N ARG A 67 5.40 -7.27 18.93
CA ARG A 67 5.80 -8.69 18.79
C ARG A 67 6.48 -8.99 17.46
N MET A 68 6.11 -8.28 16.40
CA MET A 68 6.64 -8.44 15.06
C MET A 68 8.10 -7.99 14.96
N ALA A 69 8.44 -6.81 15.46
CA ALA A 69 9.82 -6.30 15.37
C ALA A 69 10.80 -7.08 16.25
N MET A 70 10.36 -7.58 17.41
CA MET A 70 11.19 -8.49 18.21
C MET A 70 11.47 -9.80 17.47
N ALA A 71 10.46 -10.41 16.85
CA ALA A 71 10.63 -11.62 16.05
C ALA A 71 11.52 -11.37 14.82
N GLU A 72 11.40 -10.21 14.19
CA GLU A 72 12.25 -9.77 13.07
C GLU A 72 13.71 -9.57 13.50
N GLN A 73 13.95 -8.95 14.66
CA GLN A 73 15.28 -8.75 15.21
C GLN A 73 15.95 -10.08 15.60
N ASP A 74 15.21 -10.98 16.26
CA ASP A 74 15.68 -12.32 16.58
C ASP A 74 16.07 -13.10 15.32
N LEU A 75 15.23 -13.03 14.28
CA LEU A 75 15.47 -13.68 13.00
C LEU A 75 16.76 -13.16 12.34
N ARG A 76 16.93 -11.83 12.27
CA ARG A 76 18.16 -11.21 11.72
C ARG A 76 19.41 -11.61 12.50
N ARG A 77 19.34 -11.58 13.83
CA ARG A 77 20.47 -11.95 14.70
C ARG A 77 20.90 -13.39 14.45
N LEU A 78 19.96 -14.33 14.43
CA LEU A 78 20.23 -15.74 14.19
C LEU A 78 20.74 -15.99 12.76
N GLN A 79 20.23 -15.25 11.78
CA GLN A 79 20.71 -15.32 10.41
C GLN A 79 22.18 -14.90 10.31
N GLN A 80 22.57 -13.78 10.95
CA GLN A 80 23.95 -13.32 10.97
C GLN A 80 24.87 -14.31 11.69
N GLN A 81 24.45 -14.82 12.86
CA GLN A 81 25.21 -15.82 13.60
C GLN A 81 25.45 -17.09 12.78
N LEU A 82 24.43 -17.55 12.05
CA LEU A 82 24.52 -18.70 11.17
C LEU A 82 25.44 -18.43 9.97
N GLN A 83 25.35 -17.27 9.34
CA GLN A 83 26.24 -16.90 8.24
C GLN A 83 27.70 -16.85 8.69
N ASP A 84 27.97 -16.26 9.86
CA ASP A 84 29.30 -16.21 10.48
C ASP A 84 29.82 -17.61 10.83
N ALA A 85 28.96 -18.47 11.39
CA ALA A 85 29.30 -19.85 11.72
C ALA A 85 29.66 -20.66 10.46
N LEU A 86 28.89 -20.49 9.38
CA LEU A 86 29.18 -21.10 8.08
C LEU A 86 30.47 -20.56 7.46
N ALA A 87 30.73 -19.26 7.57
CA ALA A 87 31.93 -18.61 7.04
C ALA A 87 33.21 -19.02 7.78
N LYS A 88 33.14 -19.15 9.12
CA LYS A 88 34.25 -19.59 9.97
C LYS A 88 34.43 -21.11 9.99
N GLY A 89 33.51 -21.84 9.36
CA GLY A 89 33.54 -23.30 9.31
C GLY A 89 33.32 -23.96 10.66
N ALA A 90 32.41 -23.41 11.48
CA ALA A 90 32.00 -23.92 12.78
C ALA A 90 31.64 -25.42 12.75
N PRO A 91 31.70 -26.12 13.90
CA PRO A 91 31.30 -27.52 13.98
C PRO A 91 29.82 -27.70 13.60
N ASP A 92 29.51 -28.84 12.98
CA ASP A 92 28.16 -29.12 12.46
C ASP A 92 27.10 -29.07 13.55
N GLU A 93 27.45 -29.43 14.79
CA GLU A 93 26.56 -29.32 15.96
C GLU A 93 26.11 -27.88 16.25
N GLU A 94 27.01 -26.90 16.10
CA GLU A 94 26.70 -25.49 16.29
C GLU A 94 25.83 -24.95 15.16
N ILE A 95 26.12 -25.35 13.92
CA ILE A 95 25.33 -25.01 12.74
C ILE A 95 23.91 -25.57 12.88
N GLU A 96 23.76 -26.83 13.30
CA GLU A 96 22.45 -27.46 13.52
C GLU A 96 21.63 -26.76 14.59
N ARG A 97 22.27 -26.36 15.70
CA ARG A 97 21.63 -25.58 16.75
C ARG A 97 21.13 -24.24 16.21
N LEU A 98 21.99 -23.48 15.53
CA LEU A 98 21.63 -22.19 14.93
C LEU A 98 20.52 -22.33 13.88
N MET A 99 20.53 -23.39 13.08
CA MET A 99 19.47 -23.69 12.11
C MET A 99 18.13 -24.01 12.78
N SER A 100 18.15 -24.72 13.91
CA SER A 100 16.95 -25.00 14.69
C SER A 100 16.38 -23.71 15.32
N GLU A 101 17.24 -22.88 15.91
CA GLU A 101 16.85 -21.60 16.50
C GLU A 101 16.31 -20.63 15.42
N LEU A 102 16.95 -20.57 14.25
CA LEU A 102 16.51 -19.75 13.12
C LEU A 102 15.12 -20.16 12.62
N ARG A 103 14.85 -21.46 12.53
CA ARG A 103 13.52 -21.97 12.16
C ARG A 103 12.45 -21.51 13.16
N GLN A 104 12.72 -21.62 14.45
CA GLN A 104 11.79 -21.16 15.49
C GLN A 104 11.58 -19.64 15.45
N ALA A 105 12.61 -18.86 15.13
CA ALA A 105 12.47 -17.42 14.94
C ALA A 105 11.64 -17.06 13.70
N LEU A 106 11.83 -17.80 12.59
CA LEU A 106 11.05 -17.63 11.37
C LEU A 106 9.57 -17.95 11.60
N ASP A 107 9.26 -19.04 12.30
CA ASP A 107 7.89 -19.42 12.63
C ASP A 107 7.20 -18.34 13.49
N ARG A 108 7.90 -17.80 14.51
CA ARG A 108 7.42 -16.68 15.33
C ARG A 108 7.17 -15.42 14.48
N TYR A 109 8.08 -15.10 13.56
CA TYR A 109 7.94 -13.97 12.65
C TYR A 109 6.70 -14.11 11.75
N LEU A 110 6.54 -15.25 11.09
CA LEU A 110 5.40 -15.52 10.21
C LEU A 110 4.07 -15.50 10.99
N GLN A 111 4.05 -16.02 12.22
CA GLN A 111 2.87 -15.96 13.08
C GLN A 111 2.51 -14.51 13.42
N SER A 112 3.50 -13.68 13.78
CA SER A 112 3.27 -12.27 14.09
C SER A 112 2.79 -11.48 12.87
N LEU A 113 3.32 -11.80 11.69
CA LEU A 113 2.90 -11.23 10.42
C LEU A 113 1.45 -11.60 10.08
N ALA A 114 1.07 -12.87 10.26
CA ALA A 114 -0.29 -13.32 10.03
C ALA A 114 -1.29 -12.66 11.00
N GLU A 115 -0.91 -12.49 12.26
CA GLU A 115 -1.71 -11.78 13.27
C GLU A 115 -1.89 -10.29 12.91
N GLU A 116 -0.87 -9.66 12.31
CA GLU A 116 -0.94 -8.28 11.81
C GLU A 116 -1.85 -8.16 10.58
N LEU A 117 -1.75 -9.08 9.61
CA LEU A 117 -2.65 -9.15 8.45
C LEU A 117 -4.12 -9.38 8.86
N GLN A 118 -4.36 -10.22 9.87
CA GLN A 118 -5.71 -10.46 10.40
C GLN A 118 -6.28 -9.26 11.16
N ARG A 119 -5.42 -8.43 11.76
CA ARG A 119 -5.82 -7.20 12.45
C ARG A 119 -6.14 -6.06 11.50
N HIS A 120 -5.63 -6.09 10.28
CA HIS A 120 -5.91 -5.11 9.23
C HIS A 120 -6.63 -5.76 8.02
N PRO A 121 -7.85 -6.33 8.22
CA PRO A 121 -8.57 -7.00 7.14
C PRO A 121 -9.03 -6.04 6.04
N ASP A 122 -9.22 -4.75 6.36
CA ASP A 122 -9.66 -3.72 5.43
C ASP A 122 -8.59 -3.36 4.38
N GLU A 123 -7.30 -3.54 4.69
CA GLU A 123 -6.17 -3.32 3.77
C GLU A 123 -5.88 -4.52 2.85
N ALA A 124 -6.47 -5.69 3.14
CA ALA A 124 -6.31 -6.94 2.39
C ALA A 124 -7.32 -7.09 1.22
N THR A 125 -8.09 -6.04 0.92
CA THR A 125 -9.19 -6.08 -0.08
C THR A 125 -8.74 -6.08 -1.54
N GLN A 126 -7.44 -5.95 -1.83
CA GLN A 126 -6.94 -6.16 -3.20
C GLN A 126 -6.56 -7.63 -3.40
N PRO A 127 -7.11 -8.31 -4.44
CA PRO A 127 -6.72 -9.68 -4.76
C PRO A 127 -5.26 -9.69 -5.24
N VAL A 128 -4.34 -9.93 -4.30
CA VAL A 128 -2.98 -10.28 -4.63
C VAL A 128 -3.02 -11.67 -5.25
N ASP A 129 -2.44 -11.83 -6.43
CA ASP A 129 -2.36 -13.12 -7.12
C ASP A 129 -1.68 -14.15 -6.20
N PRO A 130 -2.38 -15.22 -5.76
CA PRO A 130 -1.83 -16.23 -4.86
C PRO A 130 -0.56 -16.88 -5.40
N SER A 131 -0.39 -16.88 -6.73
CA SER A 131 0.75 -17.48 -7.43
C SER A 131 2.04 -16.68 -7.26
N ARG A 132 1.96 -15.41 -6.87
CA ARG A 132 3.11 -14.52 -6.65
C ARG A 132 3.46 -14.33 -5.17
N MET A 133 2.65 -14.88 -4.26
CA MET A 133 2.90 -14.81 -2.83
C MET A 133 3.79 -15.96 -2.40
N ILE A 134 5.01 -15.63 -1.95
CA ILE A 134 5.88 -16.58 -1.26
C ILE A 134 5.19 -16.96 0.05
N THR A 135 4.90 -18.26 0.22
CA THR A 135 4.21 -18.74 1.42
C THR A 135 5.20 -19.11 2.52
N GLY A 136 4.74 -19.12 3.77
CA GLY A 136 5.55 -19.60 4.89
C GLY A 136 6.08 -21.03 4.69
N ARG A 137 5.32 -21.88 3.97
CA ARG A 137 5.77 -23.24 3.61
C ARG A 137 6.93 -23.24 2.64
N ASP A 138 7.04 -22.25 1.76
CA ASP A 138 8.13 -22.17 0.78
C ASP A 138 9.43 -21.77 1.47
N LEU A 139 9.37 -20.80 2.37
CA LEU A 139 10.49 -20.36 3.21
C LEU A 139 11.01 -21.50 4.10
N GLN A 140 10.11 -22.30 4.69
CA GLN A 140 10.49 -23.47 5.48
C GLN A 140 11.24 -24.53 4.66
N ARG A 141 10.78 -24.82 3.44
CA ARG A 141 11.45 -25.79 2.54
C ARG A 141 12.86 -25.34 2.16
N MET A 142 13.05 -24.04 1.94
CA MET A 142 14.38 -23.49 1.67
C MET A 142 15.31 -23.64 2.86
N LEU A 143 14.82 -23.37 4.07
CA LEU A 143 15.62 -23.53 5.28
C LEU A 143 15.99 -25.00 5.55
N ASP A 144 15.08 -25.94 5.32
CA ASP A 144 15.38 -27.37 5.46
C ASP A 144 16.40 -27.85 4.40
N ARG A 145 16.30 -27.39 3.14
CA ARG A 145 17.30 -27.69 2.12
C ARG A 145 18.65 -27.02 2.38
N ALA A 146 18.67 -25.82 2.97
CA ALA A 146 19.89 -25.20 3.46
C ALA A 146 20.56 -26.04 4.57
N ARG A 147 19.78 -26.68 5.44
CA ARG A 147 20.28 -27.61 6.46
C ARG A 147 20.93 -28.83 5.84
N GLU A 148 20.29 -29.46 4.86
CA GLU A 148 20.85 -30.62 4.14
C GLU A 148 22.16 -30.27 3.43
N MET A 149 22.24 -29.09 2.81
CA MET A 149 23.48 -28.60 2.20
C MET A 149 24.58 -28.33 3.23
N ALA A 150 24.22 -27.75 4.38
CA ALA A 150 25.16 -27.57 5.48
C ALA A 150 25.71 -28.91 6.01
N ARG A 151 24.85 -29.93 6.17
CA ARG A 151 25.23 -31.29 6.61
C ARG A 151 26.07 -32.06 5.59
N SER A 152 25.81 -31.87 4.30
CA SER A 152 26.55 -32.53 3.22
C SER A 152 27.90 -31.86 2.91
N GLY A 153 28.26 -30.80 3.65
CA GLY A 153 29.50 -30.05 3.46
C GLY A 153 29.41 -28.96 2.38
N ALA A 154 28.27 -28.79 1.72
CA ALA A 154 28.00 -27.73 0.76
C ALA A 154 27.67 -26.38 1.44
N ARG A 155 28.58 -25.93 2.33
CA ARG A 155 28.39 -24.73 3.17
C ARG A 155 28.23 -23.45 2.32
N ASP A 156 28.93 -23.35 1.20
CA ASP A 156 28.82 -22.21 0.28
C ASP A 156 27.42 -22.09 -0.33
N GLN A 157 26.84 -23.22 -0.75
CA GLN A 157 25.48 -23.26 -1.30
C GLN A 157 24.43 -22.96 -0.23
N ALA A 158 24.66 -23.43 1.00
CA ALA A 158 23.83 -23.08 2.15
C ALA A 158 23.83 -21.56 2.41
N ARG A 159 25.00 -20.90 2.33
CA ARG A 159 25.11 -19.45 2.47
C ARG A 159 24.32 -18.71 1.40
N GLU A 160 24.43 -19.12 0.14
CA GLU A 160 23.71 -18.49 -0.97
C GLU A 160 22.18 -18.58 -0.78
N MET A 161 21.67 -19.75 -0.35
CA MET A 161 20.25 -19.91 -0.07
C MET A 161 19.76 -19.07 1.11
N LEU A 162 20.57 -18.88 2.15
CA LEU A 162 20.23 -17.98 3.26
C LEU A 162 20.14 -16.52 2.80
N SER A 163 21.01 -16.09 1.89
CA SER A 163 20.93 -14.75 1.27
C SER A 163 19.69 -14.59 0.40
N GLN A 164 19.31 -15.62 -0.37
CA GLN A 164 18.06 -15.59 -1.14
C GLN A 164 16.83 -15.46 -0.23
N LEU A 165 16.82 -16.22 0.87
CA LEU A 165 15.75 -16.16 1.88
C LEU A 165 15.63 -14.75 2.48
N GLN A 166 16.74 -14.06 2.74
CA GLN A 166 16.75 -12.67 3.19
C GLN A 166 16.07 -11.73 2.19
N ASN A 167 16.47 -11.79 0.92
CA ASN A 167 15.90 -10.93 -0.13
C ASN A 167 14.38 -11.13 -0.24
N MET A 168 13.91 -12.36 -0.08
CA MET A 168 12.48 -12.67 -0.09
C MET A 168 11.75 -12.09 1.12
N LEU A 169 12.34 -12.17 2.32
CA LEU A 169 11.77 -11.58 3.53
C LEU A 169 11.72 -10.05 3.45
N GLU A 170 12.75 -9.43 2.87
CA GLU A 170 12.80 -7.99 2.63
C GLU A 170 11.75 -7.55 1.60
N ASN A 171 11.63 -8.28 0.49
CA ASN A 171 10.58 -8.05 -0.49
C ASN A 171 9.18 -8.22 0.10
N LEU A 172 8.99 -9.21 0.98
CA LEU A 172 7.72 -9.44 1.66
C LEU A 172 7.39 -8.34 2.68
N ARG A 173 8.39 -7.72 3.30
CA ARG A 173 8.21 -6.52 4.15
C ARG A 173 7.80 -5.31 3.32
N THR A 174 8.45 -5.12 2.18
CA THR A 174 8.20 -3.99 1.26
C THR A 174 6.88 -4.15 0.50
N ALA A 175 6.44 -5.39 0.27
CA ALA A 175 5.15 -5.72 -0.34
C ALA A 175 3.94 -5.54 0.59
N ARG A 176 4.12 -4.96 1.79
CA ARG A 176 3.01 -4.64 2.69
C ARG A 176 2.07 -3.58 2.05
N PRO A 177 0.74 -3.80 2.05
CA PRO A 177 -0.24 -2.89 1.43
C PRO A 177 -0.35 -1.46 2.02
N GLY A 178 0.47 -1.08 3.00
CA GLY A 178 0.39 0.22 3.70
C GLY A 178 1.34 1.32 3.20
N GLN A 179 2.22 1.04 2.23
CA GLN A 179 3.22 2.01 1.72
C GLN A 179 3.05 2.37 0.23
N MET A 180 1.86 2.18 -0.35
CA MET A 180 1.58 2.77 -1.66
C MET A 180 1.18 4.25 -1.50
N PRO A 181 1.84 5.19 -2.19
CA PRO A 181 1.40 6.58 -2.20
C PRO A 181 -0.05 6.64 -2.70
N ARG A 182 -0.92 7.38 -1.99
CA ARG A 182 -2.36 7.52 -2.31
C ARG A 182 -2.67 7.86 -3.78
N GLY A 183 -1.71 8.38 -4.55
CA GLY A 183 -1.86 8.64 -5.99
C GLY A 183 -1.87 7.39 -6.89
N SER A 184 -1.41 6.21 -6.43
CA SER A 184 -1.36 5.02 -7.28
C SER A 184 -2.69 4.26 -7.38
N SER A 185 -3.53 4.33 -6.35
CA SER A 185 -4.83 3.65 -6.33
C SER A 185 -5.86 4.34 -7.22
N GLU A 186 -5.86 5.68 -7.23
CA GLU A 186 -6.72 6.50 -8.07
C GLU A 186 -6.36 6.35 -9.56
N ALA A 187 -5.07 6.33 -9.89
CA ALA A 187 -4.59 6.06 -11.25
C ALA A 187 -5.02 4.67 -11.77
N GLN A 188 -5.01 3.65 -10.91
CA GLN A 188 -5.45 2.30 -11.27
C GLN A 188 -6.96 2.22 -11.49
N GLN A 189 -7.76 2.96 -10.72
CA GLN A 189 -9.21 3.06 -10.93
C GLN A 189 -9.52 3.76 -12.26
N MET A 190 -8.81 4.83 -12.59
CA MET A 190 -8.97 5.53 -13.88
C MET A 190 -8.64 4.64 -15.09
N MET A 191 -7.58 3.83 -15.00
CA MET A 191 -7.22 2.88 -16.07
C MET A 191 -8.30 1.81 -16.29
N ARG A 192 -8.92 1.30 -15.22
CA ARG A 192 -10.05 0.36 -15.33
C ARG A 192 -11.26 1.02 -15.98
N GLY A 193 -11.63 2.22 -15.56
CA GLY A 193 -12.73 2.97 -16.17
C GLY A 193 -12.53 3.22 -17.66
N LEU A 194 -11.30 3.55 -18.08
CA LEU A 194 -10.95 3.75 -19.48
C LEU A 194 -11.05 2.44 -20.30
N GLN A 195 -10.63 1.31 -19.73
CA GLN A 195 -10.74 -0.01 -20.37
C GLN A 195 -12.20 -0.43 -20.56
N GLU A 196 -13.05 -0.24 -19.55
CA GLU A 196 -14.49 -0.53 -19.64
C GLU A 196 -15.16 0.33 -20.71
N LEU A 197 -14.78 1.60 -20.81
CA LEU A 197 -15.31 2.52 -21.81
C LEU A 197 -14.93 2.10 -23.23
N MET A 198 -13.66 1.73 -23.47
CA MET A 198 -13.21 1.19 -24.76
C MET A 198 -13.95 -0.11 -25.14
N GLN A 199 -14.14 -1.02 -24.18
CA GLN A 199 -14.87 -2.28 -24.43
C GLN A 199 -16.32 -2.03 -24.85
N ARG A 200 -17.03 -1.13 -24.15
CA ARG A 200 -18.41 -0.77 -24.50
C ARG A 200 -18.50 -0.06 -25.85
N GLN A 201 -17.53 0.82 -26.15
CA GLN A 201 -17.48 1.52 -27.43
C GLN A 201 -17.23 0.56 -28.60
N GLN A 202 -16.40 -0.48 -28.40
CA GLN A 202 -16.20 -1.55 -29.38
C GLN A 202 -17.48 -2.35 -29.62
N GLN A 203 -18.22 -2.68 -28.56
CA GLN A 203 -19.50 -3.40 -28.69
C GLN A 203 -20.52 -2.57 -29.48
N LEU A 204 -20.60 -1.27 -29.24
CA LEU A 204 -21.45 -0.36 -30.01
C LEU A 204 -21.04 -0.29 -31.48
N LEU A 205 -19.74 -0.19 -31.76
CA LEU A 205 -19.22 -0.22 -33.12
C LEU A 205 -19.61 -1.52 -33.84
N ASP A 206 -19.49 -2.66 -33.17
CA ASP A 206 -19.90 -3.96 -33.72
C ASP A 206 -21.41 -4.07 -33.97
N LYS A 207 -22.24 -3.36 -33.17
CA LYS A 207 -23.69 -3.23 -33.41
C LYS A 207 -23.94 -2.37 -34.64
N SER A 208 -23.30 -1.20 -34.76
CA SER A 208 -23.44 -0.32 -35.92
C SER A 208 -23.01 -1.00 -37.24
N PHE A 209 -21.95 -1.82 -37.23
CA PHE A 209 -21.58 -2.66 -38.38
C PHE A 209 -22.60 -3.76 -38.71
N ARG A 210 -23.28 -4.32 -37.71
CA ARG A 210 -24.36 -5.30 -37.93
C ARG A 210 -25.59 -4.63 -38.52
N ALA A 211 -25.98 -3.48 -37.98
CA ALA A 211 -27.07 -2.67 -38.50
C ALA A 211 -26.83 -2.25 -39.96
N GLN A 212 -25.61 -1.81 -40.30
CA GLN A 212 -25.22 -1.51 -41.69
C GLN A 212 -25.40 -2.72 -42.62
N ARG A 213 -24.99 -3.91 -42.20
CA ARG A 213 -25.12 -5.14 -43.00
C ARG A 213 -26.58 -5.55 -43.22
N GLN A 214 -27.45 -5.35 -42.22
CA GLN A 214 -28.88 -5.62 -42.35
C GLN A 214 -29.58 -4.62 -43.28
N GLN A 215 -29.23 -3.33 -43.18
CA GLN A 215 -29.77 -2.28 -44.05
C GLN A 215 -29.37 -2.50 -45.53
N GLY A 216 -28.15 -3.00 -45.77
CA GLY A 216 -27.67 -3.38 -47.11
C GLY A 216 -28.39 -4.59 -47.73
N GLN A 217 -28.92 -5.52 -46.92
CA GLN A 217 -29.64 -6.70 -47.43
C GLN A 217 -31.12 -6.40 -47.75
N GLN A 218 -31.76 -5.47 -47.04
CA GLN A 218 -33.13 -5.05 -47.35
C GLN A 218 -33.24 -4.23 -48.65
N GLY A 219 -32.18 -3.52 -49.05
CA GLY A 219 -32.15 -2.75 -50.30
C GLY A 219 -32.17 -3.58 -51.59
N GLN A 220 -31.81 -4.87 -51.53
CA GLN A 220 -31.72 -5.73 -52.72
C GLN A 220 -32.96 -6.60 -52.97
N GLN A 221 -33.86 -6.77 -51.99
CA GLN A 221 -35.06 -7.61 -52.15
C GLN A 221 -36.32 -6.81 -52.50
N GLY A 222 -36.29 -5.47 -52.40
CA GLY A 222 -37.43 -4.58 -52.71
C GLY A 222 -37.66 -4.25 -54.19
N GLN A 223 -36.75 -4.63 -55.10
CA GLN A 223 -36.82 -4.20 -56.51
C GLN A 223 -37.47 -5.24 -57.47
N GLN A 224 -37.88 -6.42 -56.98
CA GLN A 224 -38.44 -7.47 -57.83
C GLN A 224 -39.96 -7.70 -57.71
N ASN A 225 -40.69 -6.94 -56.88
CA ASN A 225 -42.15 -7.11 -56.71
C ASN A 225 -42.97 -5.85 -57.03
N ARG A 226 -42.58 -5.09 -58.07
CA ARG A 226 -43.37 -3.95 -58.58
C ARG A 226 -43.98 -4.23 -59.96
N ALA A 227 -44.77 -5.30 -60.06
CA ALA A 227 -45.66 -5.52 -61.19
C ALA A 227 -47.00 -6.13 -60.72
N GLY A 228 -48.00 -5.27 -60.54
CA GLY A 228 -49.42 -5.66 -60.65
C GLY A 228 -50.27 -5.62 -59.37
N GLN A 229 -50.87 -4.46 -59.06
CA GLN A 229 -52.32 -4.22 -59.07
C GLN A 229 -52.67 -2.91 -58.32
N PRO A 230 -53.61 -2.09 -58.82
CA PRO A 230 -54.09 -0.89 -58.14
C PRO A 230 -55.32 -1.20 -57.26
N GLY A 231 -55.28 -0.83 -55.98
CA GLY A 231 -56.44 -0.99 -55.10
C GLY A 231 -56.29 -0.41 -53.69
N GLN A 232 -56.88 0.77 -53.51
CA GLN A 232 -57.40 1.39 -52.28
C GLN A 232 -56.47 2.19 -51.33
N PRO A 233 -56.99 3.32 -50.77
CA PRO A 233 -56.20 4.32 -50.08
C PRO A 233 -56.27 4.21 -48.55
N GLY A 234 -55.17 4.60 -47.91
CA GLY A 234 -55.22 5.27 -46.61
C GLY A 234 -55.48 4.38 -45.39
N ARG A 235 -54.45 3.67 -44.93
CA ARG A 235 -54.14 3.65 -43.49
C ARG A 235 -52.69 4.03 -43.32
N GLN A 236 -52.51 5.28 -42.87
CA GLN A 236 -51.30 5.77 -42.25
C GLN A 236 -51.09 4.89 -41.01
N GLN A 237 -50.34 3.82 -41.20
CA GLN A 237 -49.90 2.94 -40.14
C GLN A 237 -48.48 3.40 -39.84
N ASP A 238 -48.35 4.10 -38.71
CA ASP A 238 -47.09 4.56 -38.17
C ASP A 238 -46.07 3.41 -38.23
N ALA A 239 -45.06 3.58 -39.08
CA ALA A 239 -43.90 2.71 -39.19
C ALA A 239 -42.96 2.93 -37.99
N THR A 240 -43.50 2.81 -36.77
CA THR A 240 -42.77 2.92 -35.49
C THR A 240 -42.41 1.53 -34.98
N GLY A 241 -41.95 0.65 -35.86
CA GLY A 241 -41.73 -0.77 -35.57
C GLY A 241 -40.27 -1.20 -35.39
N ASP A 242 -39.29 -0.43 -35.88
CA ASP A 242 -37.88 -0.85 -35.96
C ASP A 242 -36.90 0.26 -35.51
N ASN A 243 -37.42 1.35 -34.94
CA ASN A 243 -36.62 2.46 -34.40
C ASN A 243 -36.31 2.31 -32.89
N GLY A 244 -36.80 1.26 -32.24
CA GLY A 244 -36.54 1.00 -30.81
C GLY A 244 -35.08 0.66 -30.54
N GLU A 245 -34.51 -0.26 -31.32
CA GLU A 245 -33.10 -0.67 -31.16
C GLU A 245 -32.12 0.46 -31.53
N MET A 246 -32.42 1.28 -32.55
CA MET A 246 -31.57 2.43 -32.92
C MET A 246 -31.64 3.58 -31.90
N GLY A 247 -32.79 3.80 -31.25
CA GLY A 247 -32.92 4.75 -30.15
C GLY A 247 -32.09 4.34 -28.92
N ASP A 248 -32.05 3.04 -28.65
CA ASP A 248 -31.25 2.47 -27.56
C ASP A 248 -29.74 2.60 -27.83
N GLU A 249 -29.28 2.38 -29.06
CA GLU A 249 -27.87 2.56 -29.45
C GLU A 249 -27.39 4.01 -29.30
N ALA A 250 -28.24 4.98 -29.68
CA ALA A 250 -27.96 6.40 -29.51
C ALA A 250 -27.84 6.77 -28.01
N GLY A 251 -28.72 6.21 -27.17
CA GLY A 251 -28.68 6.38 -25.72
C GLY A 251 -27.45 5.74 -25.07
N GLU A 252 -27.05 4.56 -25.51
CA GLU A 252 -25.82 3.89 -25.07
C GLU A 252 -24.57 4.72 -25.43
N GLN A 253 -24.49 5.23 -26.66
CA GLN A 253 -23.38 6.10 -27.11
C GLN A 253 -23.31 7.41 -26.29
N GLU A 254 -24.47 8.02 -26.02
CA GLU A 254 -24.59 9.21 -25.16
C GLU A 254 -24.09 8.94 -23.74
N GLY A 255 -24.40 7.78 -23.17
CA GLY A 255 -23.92 7.35 -21.85
C GLY A 255 -22.41 7.15 -21.79
N LEU A 256 -21.80 6.60 -22.86
CA LEU A 256 -20.34 6.49 -22.97
C LEU A 256 -19.67 7.85 -23.05
N ARG A 257 -20.24 8.79 -23.82
CA ARG A 257 -19.71 10.15 -23.91
C ARG A 257 -19.74 10.86 -22.56
N HIS A 258 -20.81 10.71 -21.79
CA HIS A 258 -20.90 11.26 -20.43
C HIS A 258 -19.84 10.66 -19.50
N SER A 259 -19.66 9.33 -19.55
CA SER A 259 -18.65 8.63 -18.75
C SER A 259 -17.23 9.12 -19.07
N LEU A 260 -16.95 9.38 -20.35
CA LEU A 260 -15.70 9.99 -20.79
C LEU A 260 -15.54 11.41 -20.25
N GLY A 261 -16.61 12.21 -20.28
CA GLY A 261 -16.65 13.55 -19.72
C GLY A 261 -16.32 13.61 -18.23
N ASP A 262 -16.91 12.70 -17.44
CA ASP A 262 -16.63 12.61 -16.01
C ASP A 262 -15.20 12.14 -15.71
N LEU A 263 -14.67 11.21 -16.52
CA LEU A 263 -13.27 10.80 -16.44
C LEU A 263 -12.33 11.97 -16.71
N MET A 264 -12.60 12.76 -17.77
CA MET A 264 -11.82 13.95 -18.09
C MET A 264 -11.87 15.01 -16.99
N ARG A 265 -13.04 15.22 -16.36
CA ARG A 265 -13.18 16.18 -15.25
C ARG A 265 -12.29 15.78 -14.06
N ARG A 266 -12.38 14.52 -13.63
CA ARG A 266 -11.53 13.95 -12.56
C ARG A 266 -10.04 14.04 -12.91
N LEU A 267 -9.70 13.80 -14.17
CA LEU A 267 -8.34 13.87 -14.67
C LEU A 267 -7.78 15.30 -14.61
N GLY A 268 -8.58 16.30 -15.01
CA GLY A 268 -8.23 17.72 -14.91
C GLY A 268 -8.06 18.18 -13.47
N GLU A 269 -8.95 17.75 -12.57
CA GLU A 269 -8.86 18.05 -11.12
C GLU A 269 -7.62 17.41 -10.46
N GLY A 270 -7.25 16.18 -10.86
CA GLY A 270 -6.14 15.43 -10.25
C GLY A 270 -4.76 15.68 -10.88
N MET A 271 -4.68 15.88 -12.20
CA MET A 271 -3.40 16.01 -12.91
C MET A 271 -3.12 17.39 -13.50
N GLY A 272 -4.10 18.31 -13.47
CA GLY A 272 -3.99 19.69 -13.97
C GLY A 272 -4.30 19.83 -15.46
N ASP A 273 -3.85 18.89 -16.29
CA ASP A 273 -4.07 18.91 -17.74
C ASP A 273 -4.78 17.64 -18.23
N ILE A 274 -5.75 17.83 -19.13
CA ILE A 274 -6.44 16.74 -19.83
C ILE A 274 -5.67 16.45 -21.13
N PRO A 275 -5.18 15.22 -21.36
CA PRO A 275 -4.53 14.87 -22.61
C PRO A 275 -5.42 15.14 -23.84
N ASP A 276 -4.84 15.76 -24.87
CA ASP A 276 -5.53 16.10 -26.12
C ASP A 276 -6.33 14.95 -26.78
N PRO A 277 -5.86 13.68 -26.76
CA PRO A 277 -6.62 12.58 -27.34
C PRO A 277 -8.01 12.39 -26.69
N PHE A 278 -8.16 12.66 -25.39
CA PHE A 278 -9.48 12.55 -24.74
C PHE A 278 -10.48 13.58 -25.30
N GLY A 279 -10.03 14.80 -25.57
CA GLY A 279 -10.88 15.82 -26.18
C GLY A 279 -11.28 15.50 -27.64
N ARG A 280 -10.39 14.82 -28.39
CA ARG A 280 -10.73 14.32 -29.74
C ARG A 280 -11.72 13.15 -29.68
N ALA A 281 -11.52 12.22 -28.76
CA ALA A 281 -12.44 11.12 -28.52
C ALA A 281 -13.86 11.61 -28.17
N GLU A 282 -13.99 12.63 -27.31
CA GLU A 282 -15.30 13.18 -26.94
C GLU A 282 -16.06 13.79 -28.13
N ARG A 283 -15.35 14.54 -29.00
CA ARG A 283 -15.95 15.11 -30.21
C ARG A 283 -16.41 14.02 -31.18
N ALA A 284 -15.56 13.02 -31.43
CA ALA A 284 -15.90 11.91 -32.30
C ALA A 284 -17.10 11.10 -31.74
N MET A 285 -17.19 10.91 -30.42
CA MET A 285 -18.35 10.30 -29.79
C MET A 285 -19.62 11.13 -29.93
N ARG A 286 -19.53 12.46 -29.89
CA ARG A 286 -20.66 13.36 -30.12
C ARG A 286 -21.19 13.25 -31.54
N ASP A 287 -20.29 13.18 -32.52
CA ASP A 287 -20.65 13.01 -33.93
C ASP A 287 -21.29 11.64 -34.17
N ALA A 288 -20.76 10.59 -33.54
CA ALA A 288 -21.37 9.25 -33.52
C ALA A 288 -22.79 9.28 -32.94
N THR A 289 -22.99 9.93 -31.78
CA THR A 289 -24.32 10.05 -31.18
C THR A 289 -25.29 10.74 -32.14
N GLY A 290 -24.86 11.83 -32.78
CA GLY A 290 -25.70 12.56 -33.74
C GLY A 290 -26.12 11.70 -34.93
N ALA A 291 -25.21 10.87 -35.44
CA ALA A 291 -25.52 9.92 -36.53
C ALA A 291 -26.51 8.83 -36.09
N LEU A 292 -26.33 8.26 -34.89
CA LEU A 292 -27.25 7.26 -34.34
C LEU A 292 -28.63 7.84 -34.05
N GLN A 293 -28.72 9.07 -33.52
CA GLN A 293 -30.00 9.76 -33.29
C GLN A 293 -30.78 10.03 -34.58
N ARG A 294 -30.09 10.18 -35.71
CA ARG A 294 -30.72 10.32 -37.04
C ARG A 294 -31.09 8.99 -37.68
N GLY A 295 -30.87 7.85 -36.99
CA GLY A 295 -31.10 6.52 -37.54
C GLY A 295 -30.10 6.13 -38.64
N GLN A 296 -28.89 6.70 -38.59
CA GLN A 296 -27.82 6.47 -39.57
C GLN A 296 -26.64 5.73 -38.92
N PRO A 297 -26.78 4.43 -38.58
CA PRO A 297 -25.69 3.67 -37.94
C PRO A 297 -24.45 3.56 -38.83
N SER A 298 -24.62 3.55 -40.16
CA SER A 298 -23.51 3.55 -41.12
C SER A 298 -22.63 4.80 -41.00
N ASP A 299 -23.23 5.96 -40.74
CA ASP A 299 -22.51 7.23 -40.60
C ASP A 299 -21.86 7.38 -39.21
N ALA A 300 -22.29 6.57 -38.23
CA ALA A 300 -21.72 6.55 -36.89
C ALA A 300 -20.41 5.74 -36.78
N ILE A 301 -20.18 4.77 -37.68
CA ILE A 301 -19.02 3.87 -37.67
C ILE A 301 -17.69 4.64 -37.73
N GLY A 302 -17.59 5.65 -38.59
CA GLY A 302 -16.38 6.45 -38.74
C GLY A 302 -16.01 7.16 -37.42
N PRO A 303 -16.91 8.01 -36.88
CA PRO A 303 -16.66 8.67 -35.60
C PRO A 303 -16.50 7.72 -34.40
N GLN A 304 -17.18 6.57 -34.37
CA GLN A 304 -16.96 5.55 -33.33
C GLN A 304 -15.55 4.92 -33.41
N THR A 305 -15.05 4.67 -34.62
CA THR A 305 -13.69 4.14 -34.84
C THR A 305 -12.66 5.18 -34.41
N GLU A 306 -12.85 6.44 -34.81
CA GLU A 306 -11.98 7.54 -34.40
C GLU A 306 -11.97 7.70 -32.88
N ALA A 307 -13.13 7.61 -32.22
CA ALA A 307 -13.21 7.66 -30.76
C ALA A 307 -12.40 6.54 -30.09
N LEU A 308 -12.48 5.29 -30.58
CA LEU A 308 -11.70 4.17 -30.06
C LEU A 308 -10.19 4.38 -30.22
N ASP A 309 -9.75 4.82 -31.40
CA ASP A 309 -8.34 5.08 -31.69
C ASP A 309 -7.78 6.16 -30.74
N GLN A 310 -8.54 7.23 -30.53
CA GLN A 310 -8.17 8.33 -29.64
C GLN A 310 -8.13 7.88 -28.18
N LEU A 311 -9.06 7.04 -27.71
CA LEU A 311 -9.04 6.48 -26.36
C LEU A 311 -7.85 5.56 -26.13
N GLN A 312 -7.49 4.75 -27.12
CA GLN A 312 -6.32 3.87 -27.04
C GLN A 312 -5.03 4.67 -27.00
N GLN A 313 -4.95 5.76 -27.78
CA GLN A 313 -3.83 6.70 -27.70
C GLN A 313 -3.78 7.37 -26.33
N ALA A 314 -4.91 7.88 -25.83
CA ALA A 314 -5.02 8.51 -24.51
C ALA A 314 -4.54 7.59 -23.37
N SER A 315 -4.91 6.31 -23.42
CA SER A 315 -4.48 5.30 -22.44
C SER A 315 -2.97 5.10 -22.43
N ARG A 316 -2.35 5.05 -23.62
CA ARG A 316 -0.89 4.92 -23.76
C ARG A 316 -0.17 6.16 -23.24
N ASP A 317 -0.65 7.35 -23.59
CA ASP A 317 -0.06 8.62 -23.16
C ASP A 317 -0.17 8.78 -21.64
N PHE A 318 -1.34 8.48 -21.08
CA PHE A 318 -1.56 8.47 -19.63
C PHE A 318 -0.64 7.48 -18.91
N ALA A 319 -0.49 6.26 -19.43
CA ALA A 319 0.41 5.26 -18.86
C ALA A 319 1.89 5.69 -18.92
N GLN A 320 2.30 6.41 -19.98
CA GLN A 320 3.65 6.96 -20.09
C GLN A 320 3.88 8.10 -19.10
N GLN A 321 2.94 9.04 -18.99
CA GLN A 321 3.02 10.16 -18.05
C GLN A 321 3.05 9.68 -16.60
N LEU A 322 2.22 8.68 -16.27
CA LEU A 322 2.23 8.03 -14.96
C LEU A 322 3.58 7.36 -14.70
N ARG A 323 4.16 6.66 -15.69
CA ARG A 323 5.49 6.04 -15.58
C ARG A 323 6.60 7.08 -15.41
N GLN A 324 6.50 8.25 -16.03
CA GLN A 324 7.46 9.34 -15.84
C GLN A 324 7.35 9.99 -14.46
N ARG A 325 6.13 10.16 -13.93
CA ARG A 325 5.90 10.67 -12.56
C ARG A 325 6.31 9.67 -11.49
N LEU A 326 6.00 8.37 -11.67
CA LEU A 326 6.40 7.30 -10.76
C LEU A 326 7.90 6.96 -10.89
N GLY A 327 8.45 7.02 -12.10
CA GLY A 327 9.87 6.79 -12.38
C GLY A 327 10.79 7.89 -11.85
N LYS A 328 10.26 9.08 -11.53
CA LYS A 328 10.99 10.12 -10.77
C LYS A 328 10.99 9.90 -9.25
N GLY A 329 10.23 8.92 -8.74
CA GLY A 329 10.21 8.56 -7.32
C GLY A 329 10.83 7.19 -7.00
N TRP A 330 11.26 6.45 -8.02
CA TRP A 330 11.90 5.13 -7.91
C TRP A 330 13.17 5.12 -8.75
N GLY A 331 14.21 5.74 -8.21
CA GLY A 331 15.58 5.67 -8.71
C GLY A 331 16.47 6.04 -7.55
N GLY A 332 17.10 5.03 -6.94
CA GLY A 332 18.11 5.22 -5.91
C GLY A 332 19.22 6.09 -6.46
N ASP A 333 19.61 7.09 -5.67
CA ASP A 333 20.91 7.71 -5.75
C ASP A 333 21.95 6.65 -5.35
N ASP A 334 22.58 6.04 -6.35
CA ASP A 334 23.96 5.59 -6.25
C ASP A 334 24.76 6.36 -7.31
N GLU A 335 25.57 7.24 -6.76
CA GLU A 335 26.60 8.12 -7.31
C GLU A 335 27.57 7.42 -8.29
N VAL A 336 27.73 7.96 -9.51
CA VAL A 336 29.05 8.21 -10.15
C VAL A 336 28.93 9.09 -11.42
N GLY A 337 29.53 10.29 -11.37
CA GLY A 337 30.38 10.82 -12.45
C GLY A 337 29.91 11.97 -13.35
N ALA A 338 30.60 13.12 -13.21
CA ALA A 338 30.94 14.13 -14.23
C ALA A 338 30.02 15.36 -14.50
N THR A 339 30.25 16.40 -13.68
CA THR A 339 30.68 17.79 -14.06
C THR A 339 30.07 18.54 -15.27
N ASP A 340 29.39 19.66 -14.91
CA ASP A 340 29.71 21.08 -15.26
C ASP A 340 28.63 21.91 -16.00
N ARG A 341 28.47 23.14 -15.46
CA ARG A 341 27.86 24.39 -15.97
C ARG A 341 26.37 24.75 -15.74
N ASP A 342 26.14 25.40 -14.59
CA ASP A 342 25.72 26.82 -14.38
C ASP A 342 24.57 27.46 -15.20
N GLN A 343 23.73 28.39 -14.70
CA GLN A 343 23.28 28.88 -13.38
C GLN A 343 22.43 30.16 -13.60
N ARG A 344 21.55 30.49 -12.62
CA ARG A 344 20.87 31.79 -12.29
C ARG A 344 19.40 31.89 -12.72
N GLY A 345 18.40 32.23 -11.87
CA GLY A 345 18.28 32.66 -10.45
C GLY A 345 16.83 33.21 -10.26
N ARG A 346 16.25 33.58 -9.10
CA ARG A 346 16.47 33.47 -7.63
C ARG A 346 15.19 34.07 -6.95
N VAL A 347 15.11 34.26 -5.63
CA VAL A 347 14.28 33.56 -4.60
C VAL A 347 13.35 34.62 -3.94
N GLU A 348 12.43 34.34 -3.00
CA GLU A 348 12.74 34.53 -1.57
C GLU A 348 11.85 33.68 -0.61
N ARG A 349 12.46 32.75 0.13
CA ARG A 349 12.01 32.13 1.40
C ARG A 349 13.24 32.18 2.31
N ASP A 350 13.03 32.27 3.62
CA ASP A 350 14.11 32.32 4.62
C ASP A 350 15.16 31.19 4.44
N PRO A 351 16.43 31.36 4.91
CA PRO A 351 17.50 30.35 4.88
C PRO A 351 17.19 28.95 5.47
N PHE A 352 16.00 28.71 6.02
CA PHE A 352 15.44 27.41 6.40
C PHE A 352 14.10 27.06 5.72
N GLY A 353 13.72 27.76 4.63
CA GLY A 353 12.65 27.38 3.72
C GLY A 353 11.21 27.76 4.11
N ARG A 354 10.99 28.65 5.08
CA ARG A 354 9.64 29.09 5.50
C ARG A 354 9.07 30.22 4.62
N PRO A 355 7.81 30.15 4.14
CA PRO A 355 7.04 31.34 3.78
C PRO A 355 6.61 32.09 5.06
N THR A 356 6.71 33.41 5.05
CA THR A 356 6.41 34.28 6.20
C THR A 356 4.91 34.59 6.33
N SER A 357 4.32 34.07 7.41
CA SER A 357 3.21 34.50 8.32
C SER A 357 1.99 35.33 7.87
N SER A 358 0.81 34.95 8.43
CA SER A 358 -0.09 35.78 9.29
C SER A 358 -1.60 35.57 9.02
N ASP A 359 -2.29 34.78 9.86
CA ASP A 359 -3.58 35.05 10.55
C ASP A 359 -4.42 33.77 10.77
N GLY A 360 -4.93 33.59 11.99
CA GLY A 360 -5.30 32.28 12.53
C GLY A 360 -6.77 31.92 12.47
N THR A 361 -7.08 30.68 12.06
CA THR A 361 -8.22 29.89 12.57
C THR A 361 -8.04 28.43 12.16
N TYR A 362 -7.77 27.55 13.12
CA TYR A 362 -7.95 26.10 12.93
C TYR A 362 -9.31 25.72 13.52
N ASP A 363 -10.13 25.11 12.68
CA ASP A 363 -11.37 24.43 13.05
C ASP A 363 -11.03 23.28 14.03
N GLN A 364 -11.38 23.49 15.30
CA GLN A 364 -11.35 22.48 16.35
C GLN A 364 -12.64 21.67 16.29
N SER A 365 -12.56 20.49 15.69
CA SER A 365 -13.43 19.40 16.11
C SER A 365 -12.65 18.09 16.05
N ASP A 366 -12.32 17.62 17.25
CA ASP A 366 -11.83 16.28 17.59
C ASP A 366 -10.32 16.05 17.81
N VAL A 367 -9.61 17.06 18.31
CA VAL A 367 -8.38 16.83 19.08
C VAL A 367 -8.64 17.15 20.55
N ARG A 368 -8.78 16.09 21.34
CA ARG A 368 -8.83 16.17 22.81
C ARG A 368 -7.48 16.70 23.30
N ILE A 369 -7.39 18.00 23.52
CA ILE A 369 -6.22 18.66 24.12
C ILE A 369 -5.92 17.95 25.45
N PRO A 370 -4.76 17.30 25.61
CA PRO A 370 -4.39 16.72 26.90
C PRO A 370 -4.24 17.84 27.93
N ASP A 371 -4.84 17.66 29.11
CA ASP A 371 -4.78 18.61 30.23
C ASP A 371 -3.34 19.11 30.46
N GLU A 372 -3.21 20.32 31.00
CA GLU A 372 -1.95 20.99 31.39
C GLU A 372 -0.99 20.08 32.21
N ASN A 373 -1.55 19.06 32.87
CA ASN A 373 -0.84 18.01 33.60
C ASN A 373 0.01 17.08 32.72
N THR A 374 -0.39 16.83 31.46
CA THR A 374 0.25 15.89 30.54
C THR A 374 1.56 16.45 29.98
N LEU A 375 1.58 17.75 29.65
CA LEU A 375 2.79 18.44 29.19
C LEU A 375 3.84 18.56 30.30
N GLN A 376 3.40 18.74 31.55
CA GLN A 376 4.30 18.71 32.71
C GLN A 376 4.91 17.32 32.91
N LYS A 377 4.13 16.25 32.73
CA LYS A 377 4.63 14.86 32.81
C LYS A 377 5.64 14.53 31.72
N SER A 378 5.40 14.96 30.48
CA SER A 378 6.35 14.74 29.38
C SER A 378 7.70 15.44 29.64
N ARG A 379 7.69 16.65 30.22
CA ARG A 379 8.91 17.35 30.65
C ARG A 379 9.63 16.63 31.79
N GLN A 380 8.89 16.17 32.79
CA GLN A 380 9.46 15.39 33.90
C GLN A 380 10.11 14.09 33.41
N ILE A 381 9.50 13.41 32.43
CA ILE A 381 10.08 12.20 31.81
C ILE A 381 11.38 12.55 31.07
N LEU A 382 11.40 13.61 30.27
CA LEU A 382 12.58 14.04 29.52
C LEU A 382 13.74 14.45 30.45
N ASP A 383 13.44 15.19 31.52
CA ASP A 383 14.42 15.61 32.52
C ASP A 383 14.99 14.42 33.29
N GLU A 384 14.14 13.43 33.61
CA GLU A 384 14.57 12.19 34.27
C GLU A 384 15.42 11.32 33.32
N LEU A 385 15.07 11.22 32.03
CA LEU A 385 15.88 10.53 31.02
C LEU A 385 17.26 11.18 30.88
N ARG A 386 17.33 12.52 30.81
CA ARG A 386 18.60 13.26 30.76
C ARG A 386 19.43 13.07 32.03
N ARG A 387 18.80 13.06 33.21
CA ARG A 387 19.49 12.81 34.47
C ARG A 387 20.11 11.41 34.49
N ARG A 388 19.33 10.40 34.11
CA ARG A 388 19.77 8.98 34.11
C ARG A 388 20.83 8.69 33.05
N ALA A 389 20.79 9.36 31.90
CA ALA A 389 21.85 9.28 30.90
C ALA A 389 23.22 9.71 31.44
N GLY A 390 23.25 10.60 32.44
CA GLY A 390 24.49 11.07 33.07
C GLY A 390 25.07 10.16 34.16
N GLU A 391 24.31 9.14 34.61
CA GLU A 391 24.71 8.26 35.71
C GLU A 391 25.58 7.08 35.19
N ARG A 392 26.89 7.29 35.10
CA ARG A 392 27.88 6.31 34.58
C ARG A 392 27.94 4.96 35.30
N SER A 393 27.31 4.82 36.47
CA SER A 393 27.23 3.58 37.24
C SER A 393 26.05 2.68 36.84
N ARG A 394 25.21 3.10 35.88
CA ARG A 394 24.09 2.28 35.39
C ARG A 394 24.58 1.16 34.48
N PRO A 395 23.82 0.05 34.38
CA PRO A 395 24.11 -1.01 33.42
C PRO A 395 24.25 -0.47 32.00
N PRO A 396 25.25 -0.93 31.21
CA PRO A 396 25.50 -0.41 29.85
C PRO A 396 24.26 -0.51 28.94
N ILE A 397 23.49 -1.59 29.08
CA ILE A 397 22.27 -1.82 28.30
C ILE A 397 21.17 -0.79 28.59
N GLU A 398 21.11 -0.27 29.81
CA GLU A 398 20.15 0.76 30.19
C GLU A 398 20.57 2.14 29.65
N LEU A 399 21.88 2.43 29.64
CA LEU A 399 22.42 3.66 29.07
C LEU A 399 22.16 3.75 27.56
N ASP A 400 22.43 2.66 26.83
CA ASP A 400 22.18 2.58 25.37
C ASP A 400 20.70 2.79 25.02
N TYR A 401 19.78 2.42 25.91
CA TYR A 401 18.35 2.66 25.74
C TYR A 401 17.95 4.10 25.95
N ILE A 402 18.45 4.69 27.04
CA ILE A 402 18.16 6.07 27.40
C ILE A 402 18.68 6.98 26.28
N GLU A 403 19.85 6.69 25.71
CA GLU A 403 20.36 7.40 24.53
C GLU A 403 19.46 7.28 23.30
N ARG A 404 18.87 6.09 23.08
CA ARG A 404 17.96 5.85 21.95
C ARG A 404 16.62 6.58 22.13
N LEU A 405 16.08 6.59 23.35
CA LEU A 405 14.89 7.35 23.71
C LEU A 405 15.13 8.86 23.58
N LEU A 406 16.27 9.36 24.05
CA LEU A 406 16.64 10.78 23.94
C LEU A 406 16.87 11.23 22.49
N LYS A 407 17.21 10.32 21.57
CA LYS A 407 17.27 10.60 20.11
C LYS A 407 15.89 10.66 19.44
N ARG A 408 14.87 10.07 20.06
CA ARG A 408 13.53 9.89 19.48
C ARG A 408 12.52 10.94 19.98
N PHE A 409 12.78 11.50 21.16
CA PHE A 409 12.22 12.78 21.62
C PHE A 409 12.86 13.96 20.90
#